data_AF-A0A8B7N0K4-F1
#
_entry.id   AF-A0A8B7N0K4-F1
#
_cell.length_a   1.000
_cell.length_b   1.000
_cell.length_c   1.000
_cell.angle_alpha   90.00
_cell.angle_beta   90.00
_cell.angle_gamma   90.00
#
_symmetry.space_group_name_H-M   'P 1'
#
loop_
_entity.id
_entity.type
_entity.pdbx_description
1 polymer ?
#
loop_
_entity_poly.entity_id
_entity_poly.type
_entity_poly.pdbx_seq_one_letter_code
_entity_poly.pdbx_strand_id
1 'polypeptide(L)'
;MMKSVGLVLLLIATFAYSGVGSLVKERKSTQSIKKPVVSSSNCGSSVAKAIFEDKVLNDALSACKSDPKGRAALTALRAQATCRDYEIKEDNGGKCDDVAAPYMKCVAGKLGYLKADGSIDGAKILDRYSGVAVARGTLCKNQYDNGVRVCGTTISNYAFLGKLKCITTAMFQSG
;
A
#
# COMPACT_ATOMS: atom_id res chain seq x y z
N MET A 1 13.91 65.40 -38.62
CA MET A 1 13.32 66.02 -37.41
C MET A 1 12.88 64.86 -36.49
N MET A 2 13.70 64.47 -35.50
CA MET A 2 13.50 64.75 -34.06
C MET A 2 12.15 64.20 -33.56
N LYS A 3 12.02 63.17 -32.69
CA LYS A 3 12.57 62.96 -31.32
C LYS A 3 12.32 61.49 -30.89
N SER A 4 13.33 60.71 -30.51
CA SER A 4 13.67 60.26 -29.13
C SER A 4 12.60 60.51 -28.04
N VAL A 5 12.22 59.47 -27.27
CA VAL A 5 12.31 59.28 -25.79
C VAL A 5 11.43 58.03 -25.51
N GLY A 6 11.94 56.89 -25.04
CA GLY A 6 12.05 56.65 -23.61
C GLY A 6 12.12 55.15 -23.29
N LEU A 7 13.25 54.80 -22.70
CA LEU A 7 13.64 53.51 -22.15
C LEU A 7 13.01 53.32 -20.77
N VAL A 8 12.35 52.19 -20.50
CA VAL A 8 12.19 51.69 -19.12
C VAL A 8 12.42 50.17 -19.13
N LEU A 9 13.54 49.79 -18.50
CA LEU A 9 13.92 48.43 -18.14
C LEU A 9 12.91 47.83 -17.16
N LEU A 10 12.47 46.59 -17.44
CA LEU A 10 11.90 45.71 -16.41
C LEU A 10 12.88 44.55 -16.18
N LEU A 11 13.81 44.82 -15.25
CA LEU A 11 14.61 43.83 -14.55
C LEU A 11 13.69 42.94 -13.71
N ILE A 12 13.58 41.66 -14.03
CA ILE A 12 13.13 40.65 -13.07
C ILE A 12 14.35 39.78 -12.76
N ALA A 13 14.93 40.04 -11.60
CA ALA A 13 16.07 39.34 -11.06
C ALA A 13 15.70 37.89 -10.74
N THR A 14 16.53 36.95 -11.23
CA THR A 14 16.61 35.58 -10.73
C THR A 14 17.21 35.60 -9.33
N PHE A 15 16.40 35.36 -8.31
CA PHE A 15 16.88 35.16 -6.94
C PHE A 15 17.37 33.72 -6.82
N ALA A 16 18.67 33.53 -7.08
CA ALA A 16 19.42 32.43 -6.51
C ALA A 16 19.55 32.68 -5.00
N TYR A 17 18.75 31.98 -4.19
CA TYR A 17 18.97 31.94 -2.74
C TYR A 17 19.86 30.73 -2.44
N SER A 18 21.16 30.99 -2.26
CA SER A 18 22.11 30.03 -1.70
C SER A 18 22.53 30.49 -0.31
N GLY A 19 22.29 29.63 0.67
CA GLY A 19 23.29 29.31 1.70
C GLY A 19 23.06 29.85 3.11
N VAL A 20 22.74 28.94 4.05
CA VAL A 20 23.42 28.72 5.36
C VAL A 20 23.10 27.28 5.79
N GLY A 21 24.00 26.38 6.20
CA GLY A 21 25.45 26.43 6.32
C GLY A 21 26.02 25.02 6.58
N SER A 22 27.36 24.97 6.61
CA SER A 22 28.22 23.94 7.20
C SER A 22 28.51 22.64 6.44
N LEU A 23 29.50 22.77 5.55
CA LEU A 23 30.76 22.01 5.50
C LEU A 23 30.67 20.48 5.55
N VAL A 24 30.46 19.89 4.38
CA VAL A 24 30.97 18.54 4.08
C VAL A 24 32.46 18.65 3.81
N LYS A 25 33.28 18.19 4.76
CA LYS A 25 34.71 17.95 4.55
C LYS A 25 34.84 16.59 3.89
N GLU A 26 35.26 16.56 2.63
CA GLU A 26 35.70 15.33 1.97
C GLU A 26 36.83 14.69 2.79
N ARG A 27 36.60 13.47 3.28
CA ARG A 27 37.68 12.52 3.52
C ARG A 27 37.50 11.34 2.57
N LYS A 28 38.39 11.29 1.58
CA LYS A 28 38.82 10.07 0.92
C LYS A 28 39.32 9.11 2.00
N SER A 29 38.59 8.04 2.27
CA SER A 29 39.07 6.92 3.09
C SER A 29 38.60 5.63 2.47
N THR A 30 39.54 4.95 1.81
CA THR A 30 39.47 3.54 1.44
C THR A 30 39.24 2.71 2.70
N GLN A 31 38.03 2.19 2.87
CA GLN A 31 37.76 1.08 3.77
C GLN A 31 36.63 0.23 3.22
N SER A 32 36.99 -0.98 2.77
CA SER A 32 36.09 -2.09 2.57
C SER A 32 35.30 -2.38 3.86
N ILE A 33 34.10 -2.96 3.72
CA ILE A 33 33.18 -3.47 4.77
C ILE A 33 32.13 -2.45 5.27
N LYS A 34 30.98 -2.38 4.60
CA LYS A 34 29.70 -3.06 4.94
C LYS A 34 28.60 -2.46 4.06
N LYS A 35 27.69 -3.31 3.59
CA LYS A 35 26.48 -2.94 2.82
C LYS A 35 25.78 -1.73 3.45
N PRO A 36 25.22 -0.79 2.65
CA PRO A 36 24.50 0.34 3.20
C PRO A 36 23.36 -0.16 4.07
N VAL A 37 23.34 0.35 5.31
CA VAL A 37 22.26 0.20 6.28
C VAL A 37 20.96 0.62 5.59
N VAL A 38 20.06 -0.34 5.46
CA VAL A 38 18.73 -0.17 4.91
C VAL A 38 17.99 0.81 5.83
N SER A 39 17.66 1.99 5.28
CA SER A 39 16.77 2.94 5.93
C SER A 39 15.47 2.23 6.31
N SER A 40 15.19 2.10 7.61
CA SER A 40 14.06 1.31 8.14
C SER A 40 12.68 1.91 7.82
N SER A 41 12.61 3.07 7.15
CA SER A 41 11.36 3.82 6.93
C SER A 41 10.58 3.48 5.65
N ASN A 42 11.12 2.67 4.73
CA ASN A 42 10.49 2.44 3.41
C ASN A 42 9.84 1.07 3.20
N CYS A 43 10.03 0.10 4.11
CA CYS A 43 9.55 -1.27 3.90
C CYS A 43 8.02 -1.36 3.97
N GLY A 44 7.41 -0.93 5.08
CA GLY A 44 5.95 -0.93 5.24
C GLY A 44 5.25 -0.20 4.08
N SER A 45 5.77 0.96 3.67
CA SER A 45 5.27 1.72 2.52
C SER A 45 5.40 0.96 1.20
N SER A 46 6.51 0.24 0.99
CA SER A 46 6.73 -0.53 -0.24
C SER A 46 5.77 -1.71 -0.35
N VAL A 47 5.55 -2.44 0.75
CA VAL A 47 4.59 -3.55 0.78
C VAL A 47 3.15 -3.03 0.67
N ALA A 48 2.81 -1.96 1.41
CA ALA A 48 1.49 -1.33 1.31
C ALA A 48 1.18 -0.84 -0.11
N LYS A 49 2.14 -0.22 -0.78
CA LYS A 49 2.03 0.17 -2.19
C LYS A 49 1.81 -1.03 -3.10
N ALA A 50 2.60 -2.09 -2.93
CA ALA A 50 2.43 -3.32 -3.70
C ALA A 50 1.08 -4.02 -3.48
N ILE A 51 0.41 -3.77 -2.34
CA ILE A 51 -0.95 -4.27 -2.07
C ILE A 51 -2.00 -3.32 -2.65
N PHE A 52 -2.01 -2.07 -2.21
CA PHE A 52 -3.17 -1.17 -2.36
C PHE A 52 -3.10 -0.25 -3.57
N GLU A 53 -1.93 -0.09 -4.20
CA GLU A 53 -1.77 0.62 -5.47
C GLU A 53 -1.61 -0.34 -6.66
N ASP A 54 -1.74 -1.65 -6.42
CA ASP A 54 -1.65 -2.67 -7.48
C ASP A 54 -2.78 -2.47 -8.50
N LYS A 55 -2.40 -2.31 -9.77
CA LYS A 55 -3.35 -2.08 -10.86
C LYS A 55 -4.30 -3.26 -11.01
N VAL A 56 -3.82 -4.50 -10.86
CA VAL A 56 -4.65 -5.71 -11.03
C VAL A 56 -5.70 -5.80 -9.92
N LEU A 57 -5.36 -5.44 -8.68
CA LEU A 57 -6.32 -5.29 -7.59
C LEU A 57 -7.39 -4.24 -7.93
N ASN A 58 -6.98 -3.06 -8.38
CA ASN A 58 -7.91 -1.98 -8.71
C ASN A 58 -8.86 -2.35 -9.87
N ASP A 59 -8.33 -3.01 -10.91
CA ASP A 59 -9.12 -3.53 -12.01
C ASP A 59 -10.12 -4.60 -11.52
N ALA A 60 -9.69 -5.51 -10.63
CA ALA A 60 -10.56 -6.54 -10.03
C ALA A 60 -11.68 -5.94 -9.17
N LEU A 61 -11.35 -4.96 -8.31
CA LEU A 61 -12.32 -4.21 -7.52
C LEU A 61 -13.34 -3.52 -8.42
N SER A 62 -12.87 -2.85 -9.48
CA SER A 62 -13.75 -2.19 -10.45
C SER A 62 -14.69 -3.18 -11.15
N ALA A 63 -14.15 -4.28 -11.68
CA ALA A 63 -14.92 -5.30 -12.38
C ALA A 63 -16.00 -5.94 -11.48
N CYS A 64 -15.66 -6.22 -10.22
CA CYS A 64 -16.58 -6.88 -9.28
C CYS A 64 -17.71 -5.98 -8.76
N LYS A 65 -17.65 -4.66 -8.97
CA LYS A 65 -18.82 -3.78 -8.73
C LYS A 65 -19.95 -4.05 -9.72
N SER A 66 -19.61 -4.49 -10.92
CA SER A 66 -20.56 -4.82 -11.98
C SER A 66 -21.10 -6.25 -11.86
N ASP A 67 -20.42 -7.15 -11.15
CA ASP A 67 -20.91 -8.49 -10.86
C ASP A 67 -22.24 -8.45 -10.09
N PRO A 68 -23.28 -9.23 -10.48
CA PRO A 68 -24.58 -9.18 -9.82
C PRO A 68 -24.54 -9.48 -8.32
N LYS A 69 -23.75 -10.48 -7.89
CA LYS A 69 -23.62 -10.85 -6.48
C LYS A 69 -22.78 -9.83 -5.72
N GLY A 70 -21.69 -9.37 -6.33
CA GLY A 70 -20.87 -8.29 -5.76
C GLY A 70 -21.67 -7.00 -5.57
N ARG A 71 -22.47 -6.62 -6.56
CA ARG A 71 -23.33 -5.43 -6.49
C ARG A 71 -24.39 -5.57 -5.40
N ALA A 72 -25.05 -6.72 -5.30
CA ALA A 72 -26.02 -6.98 -4.25
C ALA A 72 -25.38 -6.87 -2.85
N ALA A 73 -24.18 -7.43 -2.65
CA ALA A 73 -23.42 -7.31 -1.41
C ALA A 73 -23.10 -5.85 -1.06
N LEU A 74 -22.60 -5.06 -2.03
CA LEU A 74 -22.31 -3.64 -1.81
C LEU A 74 -23.57 -2.82 -1.49
N THR A 75 -24.71 -3.15 -2.10
CA THR A 75 -25.99 -2.52 -1.75
C THR A 75 -26.43 -2.89 -0.33
N ALA A 76 -26.28 -4.17 0.05
CA ALA A 76 -26.62 -4.64 1.38
C ALA A 76 -25.75 -3.98 2.47
N LEU A 77 -24.44 -3.82 2.23
CA LEU A 77 -23.54 -3.09 3.13
C LEU A 77 -24.04 -1.67 3.41
N ARG A 78 -24.39 -0.92 2.37
CA ARG A 78 -24.88 0.46 2.50
C ARG A 78 -26.25 0.56 3.16
N ALA A 79 -27.09 -0.47 3.00
CA ALA A 79 -28.42 -0.52 3.62
C ALA A 79 -28.37 -0.85 5.12
N GLN A 80 -27.32 -1.50 5.60
CA GLN A 80 -27.15 -1.82 7.02
C GLN A 80 -26.51 -0.66 7.77
N ALA A 81 -27.23 -0.08 8.73
CA ALA A 81 -26.77 1.09 9.49
C ALA A 81 -25.41 0.86 10.18
N THR A 82 -25.13 -0.37 10.63
CA THR A 82 -23.87 -0.75 11.29
C THR A 82 -22.69 -0.96 10.36
N CYS A 83 -22.93 -1.14 9.05
CA CYS A 83 -21.90 -1.39 8.02
C CYS A 83 -21.84 -0.29 6.96
N ARG A 84 -22.60 0.80 7.15
CA ARG A 84 -22.75 1.87 6.15
C ARG A 84 -21.42 2.52 5.78
N ASP A 85 -20.54 2.68 6.77
CA ASP A 85 -19.23 3.32 6.65
C ASP A 85 -18.08 2.29 6.64
N TYR A 86 -18.41 0.99 6.52
CA TYR A 86 -17.41 -0.09 6.55
C TYR A 86 -16.45 0.02 5.36
N GLU A 87 -15.16 0.06 5.65
CA GLU A 87 -14.12 -0.11 4.65
C GLU A 87 -13.68 -1.57 4.52
N ILE A 88 -13.64 -2.08 3.29
CA ILE A 88 -13.19 -3.45 2.97
C ILE A 88 -11.72 -3.73 3.39
N LYS A 89 -10.97 -2.67 3.71
CA LYS A 89 -9.60 -2.73 4.22
C LYS A 89 -9.52 -2.76 5.75
N GLU A 90 -10.64 -2.69 6.47
CA GLU A 90 -10.66 -2.87 7.92
C GLU A 90 -10.33 -4.32 8.28
N ASP A 91 -9.44 -4.50 9.26
CA ASP A 91 -9.23 -5.83 9.85
C ASP A 91 -10.38 -6.14 10.80
N ASN A 92 -10.90 -7.37 10.74
CA ASN A 92 -12.03 -7.84 11.56
C ASN A 92 -13.31 -6.99 11.42
N GLY A 93 -13.78 -6.79 10.19
CA GLY A 93 -15.08 -6.15 9.91
C GLY A 93 -16.28 -6.95 10.44
N GLY A 94 -16.06 -8.15 10.96
CA GLY A 94 -17.05 -8.95 11.68
C GLY A 94 -18.24 -9.26 10.78
N LYS A 95 -19.44 -8.88 11.20
CA LYS A 95 -20.66 -9.07 10.41
C LYS A 95 -20.63 -8.33 9.06
N CYS A 96 -19.87 -7.23 8.95
CA CYS A 96 -19.74 -6.52 7.69
C CYS A 96 -18.87 -7.29 6.69
N ASP A 97 -17.89 -8.08 7.16
CA ASP A 97 -17.12 -8.98 6.30
C ASP A 97 -18.03 -10.07 5.69
N ASP A 98 -18.98 -10.60 6.46
CA ASP A 98 -19.96 -11.59 5.97
C ASP A 98 -20.81 -11.01 4.83
N VAL A 99 -21.28 -9.77 5.00
CA VAL A 99 -22.09 -9.08 3.99
C VAL A 99 -21.25 -8.71 2.77
N ALA A 100 -19.99 -8.32 2.96
CA ALA A 100 -19.03 -8.01 1.89
C ALA A 100 -18.51 -9.26 1.15
N ALA A 101 -18.63 -10.45 1.76
CA ALA A 101 -18.02 -11.68 1.28
C ALA A 101 -18.33 -12.01 -0.19
N PRO A 102 -19.56 -11.85 -0.74
CA PRO A 102 -19.82 -12.12 -2.15
C PRO A 102 -19.03 -11.20 -3.10
N TYR A 103 -18.88 -9.92 -2.74
CA TYR A 103 -18.05 -8.98 -3.50
C TYR A 103 -16.57 -9.36 -3.41
N MET A 104 -16.07 -9.63 -2.20
CA MET A 104 -14.67 -9.99 -2.00
C MET A 104 -14.29 -11.35 -2.57
N LYS A 105 -15.24 -12.29 -2.63
CA LYS A 105 -15.07 -13.56 -3.35
C LYS A 105 -14.88 -13.34 -4.85
N CYS A 106 -15.64 -12.45 -5.47
CA CYS A 106 -15.42 -12.08 -6.88
C CYS A 106 -13.99 -11.52 -7.08
N VAL A 107 -13.56 -10.60 -6.20
CA VAL A 107 -12.23 -9.98 -6.27
C VAL A 107 -11.14 -11.04 -6.14
N ALA A 108 -11.25 -11.92 -5.13
CA ALA A 108 -10.33 -13.04 -4.94
C ALA A 108 -10.28 -13.96 -6.16
N GLY A 109 -11.42 -14.23 -6.80
CA GLY A 109 -11.48 -15.01 -8.04
C GLY A 109 -10.70 -14.38 -9.18
N LYS A 110 -10.88 -13.07 -9.41
CA LYS A 110 -10.15 -12.31 -10.45
C LYS A 110 -8.64 -12.25 -10.20
N LEU A 111 -8.22 -12.27 -8.93
CA LEU A 111 -6.82 -12.29 -8.53
C LEU A 111 -6.21 -13.70 -8.51
N GLY A 112 -7.01 -14.74 -8.77
CA GLY A 112 -6.56 -16.13 -8.72
C GLY A 112 -6.24 -16.61 -7.30
N TYR A 113 -6.89 -16.04 -6.29
CA TYR A 113 -6.76 -16.39 -4.87
C TYR A 113 -7.84 -17.36 -4.39
N LEU A 114 -8.65 -17.92 -5.28
CA LEU A 114 -9.58 -18.98 -4.94
C LEU A 114 -8.96 -20.35 -5.22
N LYS A 115 -9.19 -21.29 -4.31
CA LYS A 115 -8.94 -22.72 -4.52
C LYS A 115 -10.04 -23.32 -5.41
N ALA A 116 -9.86 -24.57 -5.82
CA ALA A 116 -10.82 -25.30 -6.65
C ALA A 116 -12.21 -25.46 -5.98
N ASP A 117 -12.25 -25.57 -4.66
CA ASP A 117 -13.49 -25.61 -3.87
C ASP A 117 -14.16 -24.23 -3.69
N GLY A 118 -13.53 -23.17 -4.24
CA GLY A 118 -14.00 -21.79 -4.15
C GLY A 118 -13.72 -21.11 -2.80
N SER A 119 -12.99 -21.74 -1.88
CA SER A 119 -12.45 -21.12 -0.67
C SER A 119 -11.25 -20.22 -0.98
N ILE A 120 -10.88 -19.34 -0.05
CA ILE A 120 -9.73 -18.46 -0.24
C ILE A 120 -8.41 -19.18 0.03
N ASP A 121 -7.42 -18.93 -0.82
CA ASP A 121 -6.05 -19.39 -0.66
C ASP A 121 -5.22 -18.34 0.09
N GLY A 122 -5.38 -18.33 1.42
CA GLY A 122 -4.68 -17.38 2.29
C GLY A 122 -3.15 -17.51 2.23
N ALA A 123 -2.63 -18.72 2.08
CA ALA A 123 -1.20 -18.97 1.96
C ALA A 123 -0.63 -18.26 0.71
N LYS A 124 -1.28 -18.44 -0.45
CA LYS A 124 -0.88 -17.77 -1.69
C LYS A 124 -0.88 -16.25 -1.59
N ILE A 125 -1.84 -15.67 -0.86
CA ILE A 125 -1.92 -14.22 -0.63
C ILE A 125 -0.73 -13.74 0.21
N LEU A 126 -0.47 -14.39 1.35
CA LEU A 126 0.62 -14.03 2.24
C LEU A 126 1.99 -14.24 1.57
N ASP A 127 2.16 -15.34 0.85
CA ASP A 127 3.40 -15.65 0.13
C ASP A 127 3.73 -14.60 -0.94
N ARG A 128 2.72 -14.09 -1.66
CA ARG A 128 2.92 -13.02 -2.66
C ARG A 128 3.57 -11.79 -2.01
N TYR A 129 3.06 -11.34 -0.87
CA TYR A 129 3.54 -10.11 -0.23
C TYR A 129 4.77 -10.33 0.65
N SER A 130 4.95 -11.53 1.20
CA SER A 130 6.22 -11.98 1.76
C SER A 130 7.33 -11.90 0.72
N GLY A 131 7.08 -12.35 -0.52
CA GLY A 131 8.02 -12.23 -1.64
C GLY A 131 8.45 -10.79 -1.94
N VAL A 132 7.50 -9.84 -1.86
CA VAL A 132 7.80 -8.40 -1.98
C VAL A 132 8.72 -7.94 -0.83
N ALA A 133 8.45 -8.34 0.40
CA ALA A 133 9.28 -7.99 1.55
C ALA A 133 10.69 -8.60 1.47
N VAL A 134 10.79 -9.87 1.05
CA VAL A 134 12.06 -10.57 0.83
C VAL A 134 12.91 -9.88 -0.23
N ALA A 135 12.30 -9.46 -1.35
CA ALA A 135 12.99 -8.72 -2.41
C ALA A 135 13.57 -7.37 -1.94
N ARG A 136 13.06 -6.82 -0.83
CA ARG A 136 13.57 -5.59 -0.20
C ARG A 136 14.64 -5.84 0.87
N GLY A 137 14.92 -7.10 1.20
CA GLY A 137 15.99 -7.52 2.10
C GLY A 137 15.53 -7.99 3.48
N THR A 138 16.46 -8.53 4.25
CA THR A 138 16.20 -9.24 5.52
C THR A 138 15.47 -8.39 6.55
N LEU A 139 15.78 -7.09 6.66
CA LEU A 139 15.07 -6.20 7.58
C LEU A 139 13.57 -6.13 7.25
N CYS A 140 13.25 -5.97 5.96
CA CYS A 140 11.88 -5.85 5.51
C CYS A 140 11.11 -7.16 5.66
N LYS A 141 11.77 -8.29 5.36
CA LYS A 141 11.25 -9.63 5.68
C LYS A 141 10.90 -9.76 7.16
N ASN A 142 11.81 -9.40 8.06
CA ASN A 142 11.58 -9.53 9.50
C ASN A 142 10.41 -8.64 9.98
N GLN A 143 10.27 -7.43 9.44
CA GLN A 143 9.11 -6.58 9.72
C GLN A 143 7.80 -7.22 9.23
N TYR A 144 7.80 -7.79 8.02
CA TYR A 144 6.65 -8.50 7.48
C TYR A 144 6.28 -9.72 8.31
N ASP A 145 7.25 -10.57 8.65
CA ASP A 145 7.06 -11.74 9.51
C ASP A 145 6.50 -11.34 10.88
N ASN A 146 6.98 -10.23 11.45
CA ASN A 146 6.41 -9.70 12.69
C ASN A 146 4.95 -9.28 12.51
N GLY A 147 4.62 -8.59 11.41
CA GLY A 147 3.25 -8.21 11.10
C GLY A 147 2.33 -9.42 10.94
N VAL A 148 2.79 -10.48 10.26
CA VAL A 148 2.05 -11.75 10.14
C VAL A 148 1.86 -12.40 11.52
N ARG A 149 2.89 -12.40 12.38
CA ARG A 149 2.80 -12.93 13.75
C ARG A 149 1.77 -12.18 14.59
N VAL A 150 1.68 -10.86 14.46
CA VAL A 150 0.73 -10.01 15.20
C VAL A 150 -0.71 -10.20 14.69
N CYS A 151 -0.89 -10.21 13.37
CA CYS A 151 -2.22 -10.20 12.74
C CYS A 151 -2.81 -11.59 12.45
N GLY A 152 -1.99 -12.63 12.61
CA GLY A 152 -2.32 -14.00 12.25
C GLY A 152 -2.30 -14.25 10.74
N THR A 153 -2.50 -15.51 10.36
CA THR A 153 -2.50 -15.96 8.95
C THR A 153 -3.89 -16.31 8.43
N THR A 154 -4.86 -16.50 9.32
CA THR A 154 -6.23 -16.88 8.95
C THR A 154 -6.96 -15.74 8.27
N ILE A 155 -7.57 -16.02 7.12
CA ILE A 155 -8.42 -15.09 6.39
C ILE A 155 -9.84 -15.65 6.37
N SER A 156 -10.73 -15.00 7.12
CA SER A 156 -12.16 -15.34 7.16
C SER A 156 -12.93 -14.53 6.14
N ASN A 157 -14.03 -15.08 5.62
CA ASN A 157 -15.02 -14.35 4.79
C ASN A 157 -14.45 -13.57 3.60
N TYR A 158 -13.35 -14.05 3.02
CA TYR A 158 -12.64 -13.37 1.93
C TYR A 158 -12.12 -11.96 2.30
N ALA A 159 -12.01 -11.61 3.59
CA ALA A 159 -11.54 -10.32 4.11
C ALA A 159 -10.00 -10.17 4.05
N PHE A 160 -9.39 -10.54 2.93
CA PHE A 160 -7.93 -10.56 2.79
C PHE A 160 -7.32 -9.15 2.77
N LEU A 161 -8.03 -8.13 2.29
CA LEU A 161 -7.54 -6.76 2.28
C LEU A 161 -7.43 -6.19 3.71
N GLY A 162 -8.40 -6.50 4.57
CA GLY A 162 -8.34 -6.22 6.00
C GLY A 162 -7.12 -6.86 6.66
N LYS A 163 -6.89 -8.16 6.39
CA LYS A 163 -5.72 -8.87 6.92
C LYS A 163 -4.40 -8.23 6.48
N LEU A 164 -4.27 -7.91 5.20
CA LEU A 164 -3.09 -7.25 4.65
C LEU A 164 -2.89 -5.84 5.21
N LYS A 165 -3.98 -5.11 5.47
CA LYS A 165 -3.92 -3.80 6.14
C LYS A 165 -3.37 -3.94 7.55
N CYS A 166 -3.86 -4.89 8.35
CA CYS A 166 -3.31 -5.17 9.68
C CYS A 166 -1.80 -5.42 9.62
N ILE A 167 -1.35 -6.31 8.71
CA ILE A 167 0.07 -6.65 8.56
C ILE A 167 0.89 -5.41 8.26
N THR A 168 0.48 -4.60 7.27
CA THR A 168 1.22 -3.37 6.93
C THR A 168 1.25 -2.36 8.06
N THR A 169 0.16 -2.22 8.83
CA THR A 169 0.12 -1.36 10.03
C THR A 169 1.10 -1.85 11.09
N ALA A 170 1.13 -3.15 11.38
CA ALA A 170 2.07 -3.73 12.34
C ALA A 170 3.53 -3.59 11.89
N MET A 171 3.81 -3.64 10.57
CA MET A 171 5.14 -3.36 10.03
C MET A 171 5.61 -1.93 10.34
N PHE A 172 4.72 -0.93 10.21
CA PHE A 172 5.05 0.47 10.54
C PHE A 172 5.34 0.68 12.04
N GLN A 173 4.78 -0.16 12.91
CA GLN A 173 5.05 -0.13 14.36
C GLN A 173 6.33 -0.88 14.75
N SER A 174 6.94 -1.59 13.81
CA SER A 174 8.14 -2.43 14.01
C SER A 174 9.43 -1.81 13.45
N GLY A 175 9.34 -0.61 12.88
CA GLY A 175 10.40 0.07 12.12
C GLY A 175 11.27 1.02 12.91
#